data_AF-A0A955P768-F1
#
_entry.id   AF-A0A955P768-F1
#
_cell.length_a   1.000
_cell.length_b   1.000
_cell.length_c   1.000
_cell.angle_alpha   90.00
_cell.angle_beta   90.00
_cell.angle_gamma   90.00
#
_symmetry.space_group_name_H-M   'P 1'
#
loop_
_entity.id
_entity.type
_entity.pdbx_description
1 polymer ?
#
loop_
_entity_poly.entity_id
_entity_poly.type
_entity_poly.pdbx_seq_one_letter_code
_entity_poly.pdbx_strand_id
1 'polypeptide(L)'
;LWVSYTWMHGSGYEFLAILHAITVIFTLLWLPFGKFFHIFQRPAQLGVAFYKDAGQTGEQAHCRRCGDPFASRMHVEDLIEVEKQLGYRYDIEEGPAEHYQLICPKCRRSMLALAQSKVYGESESWSESLRKESAHGQNRE
;
A
#
# COMPACT_ATOMS: atom_id res chain seq x y z
N LEU A 1 10.97 -31.49 -24.71
CA LEU A 1 10.02 -32.00 -23.69
C LEU A 1 9.11 -33.16 -24.16
N TRP A 2 9.33 -33.81 -25.32
CA TRP A 2 8.40 -34.86 -25.82
C TRP A 2 9.05 -36.19 -26.25
N VAL A 3 10.39 -36.34 -26.18
CA VAL A 3 11.08 -37.59 -26.57
C VAL A 3 11.41 -38.49 -25.36
N SER A 4 11.59 -37.93 -24.16
CA SER A 4 11.97 -38.72 -22.97
C SER A 4 10.78 -39.31 -22.20
N TYR A 5 9.55 -38.81 -22.40
CA TYR A 5 8.36 -39.27 -21.67
C TYR A 5 7.84 -40.63 -22.14
N THR A 6 8.05 -40.97 -23.42
CA THR A 6 7.56 -42.19 -24.05
C THR A 6 8.51 -43.38 -23.93
N TRP A 7 9.80 -43.15 -23.67
CA TRP A 7 10.81 -44.22 -23.70
C TRP A 7 11.24 -44.74 -22.31
N MET A 8 11.09 -43.95 -21.25
CA MET A 8 11.39 -44.35 -19.86
C MET A 8 10.14 -44.36 -18.97
N HIS A 9 9.10 -45.08 -19.38
CA HIS A 9 8.00 -45.66 -18.59
C HIS A 9 7.64 -45.04 -17.21
N GLY A 10 7.59 -43.71 -17.07
CA GLY A 10 7.19 -42.97 -15.86
C GLY A 10 7.99 -43.26 -14.56
N SER A 11 8.83 -44.29 -14.52
CA SER A 11 9.35 -44.89 -13.28
C SER A 11 10.62 -44.20 -12.74
N GLY A 12 11.34 -43.47 -13.59
CA GLY A 12 12.52 -42.70 -13.17
C GLY A 12 12.18 -41.32 -12.61
N TYR A 13 11.00 -40.78 -12.95
CA TYR A 13 10.63 -39.42 -12.56
C TYR A 13 10.23 -39.34 -11.10
N GLU A 14 9.55 -40.37 -10.57
CA GLU A 14 9.22 -40.47 -9.15
C GLU A 14 10.49 -40.57 -8.29
N PHE A 15 11.46 -41.41 -8.71
CA PHE A 15 12.76 -41.49 -8.05
C PHE A 15 13.54 -40.16 -8.10
N LEU A 16 13.61 -39.51 -9.28
CA LEU A 16 14.31 -38.24 -9.43
C LEU A 16 13.64 -37.11 -8.64
N ALA A 17 12.30 -37.09 -8.59
CA ALA A 17 11.54 -36.11 -7.81
C ALA A 17 11.74 -36.30 -6.31
N ILE A 18 11.75 -37.55 -5.82
CA ILE A 18 12.05 -37.87 -4.41
C ILE A 18 13.50 -37.51 -4.07
N LEU A 19 14.47 -37.85 -4.92
CA LEU A 19 15.87 -37.47 -4.75
C LEU A 19 16.03 -35.95 -4.74
N HIS A 20 15.41 -35.23 -5.68
CA HIS A 20 15.41 -33.77 -5.73
C HIS A 20 14.79 -33.16 -4.47
N ALA A 21 13.62 -33.66 -4.03
CA ALA A 21 12.96 -33.17 -2.82
C ALA A 21 13.85 -33.38 -1.58
N ILE A 22 14.44 -34.57 -1.42
CA ILE A 22 15.35 -34.90 -0.32
C ILE A 22 16.57 -33.97 -0.36
N THR A 23 17.25 -33.86 -1.50
CA THR A 23 18.46 -33.02 -1.64
C THR A 23 18.16 -31.53 -1.41
N VAL A 24 17.04 -31.01 -1.92
CA VAL A 24 16.59 -29.64 -1.65
C VAL A 24 16.28 -29.46 -0.17
N ILE A 25 15.48 -30.33 0.46
CA ILE A 25 15.15 -30.23 1.89
C ILE A 25 16.41 -30.26 2.74
N PHE A 26 17.33 -31.21 2.52
CA PHE A 26 18.59 -31.26 3.26
C PHE A 26 19.47 -30.04 2.98
N THR A 27 19.49 -29.53 1.76
CA THR A 27 20.21 -28.29 1.43
C THR A 27 19.58 -27.08 2.13
N LEU A 28 18.25 -27.00 2.21
CA LEU A 28 17.52 -25.94 2.92
C LEU A 28 17.69 -26.04 4.45
N LEU A 29 17.81 -27.24 5.01
CA LEU A 29 18.08 -27.47 6.43
C LEU A 29 19.55 -27.21 6.79
N TRP A 30 20.48 -27.57 5.90
CA TRP A 30 21.92 -27.40 6.09
C TRP A 30 22.35 -25.94 5.86
N LEU A 31 21.80 -25.30 4.83
CA LEU A 31 22.16 -23.93 4.49
C LEU A 31 21.38 -23.00 5.43
N PRO A 32 22.07 -22.14 6.20
CA PRO A 32 21.40 -21.24 7.14
C PRO A 32 20.79 -20.06 6.37
N PHE A 33 19.73 -20.31 5.58
CA PHE A 33 19.04 -19.29 4.80
C PHE A 33 18.71 -18.08 5.67
N GLY A 34 18.21 -18.30 6.89
CA GLY A 34 17.98 -17.24 7.86
C GLY A 34 19.22 -16.37 8.09
N LYS A 35 20.39 -16.96 8.37
CA LYS A 35 21.60 -16.19 8.73
C LYS A 35 22.12 -15.34 7.57
N PHE A 36 22.03 -15.80 6.32
CA PHE A 36 22.47 -15.03 5.16
C PHE A 36 21.61 -13.79 4.89
N PHE A 37 20.28 -13.88 5.02
CA PHE A 37 19.42 -12.71 4.88
C PHE A 37 19.64 -11.69 6.02
N HIS A 38 19.92 -12.15 7.24
CA HIS A 38 20.18 -11.26 8.38
C HIS A 38 21.46 -10.42 8.20
N ILE A 39 22.45 -10.94 7.46
CA ILE A 39 23.67 -10.20 7.14
C ILE A 39 23.35 -8.94 6.31
N PHE A 40 22.33 -8.98 5.45
CA PHE A 40 21.87 -7.81 4.69
C PHE A 40 20.85 -6.96 5.45
N GLN A 41 19.99 -7.58 6.25
CA GLN A 41 18.96 -6.86 7.01
C GLN A 41 19.55 -5.96 8.10
N ARG A 42 20.62 -6.37 8.79
CA ARG A 42 21.24 -5.56 9.86
C ARG A 42 21.82 -4.22 9.35
N PRO A 43 22.60 -4.18 8.26
CA PRO A 43 23.00 -2.92 7.64
C PRO A 43 21.81 -2.07 7.19
N ALA A 44 20.75 -2.70 6.65
CA ALA A 44 19.54 -1.96 6.26
C ALA A 44 18.87 -1.30 7.47
N GLN A 45 18.83 -1.96 8.64
CA GLN A 45 18.33 -1.38 9.89
C GLN A 45 19.15 -0.14 10.31
N LEU A 46 20.47 -0.20 10.17
CA LEU A 46 21.35 0.93 10.42
C LEU A 46 21.10 2.08 9.42
N GLY A 47 20.91 1.76 8.14
CA GLY A 47 20.54 2.73 7.11
C GLY A 47 19.22 3.45 7.43
N VAL A 48 18.19 2.72 7.88
CA VAL A 48 16.92 3.31 8.32
C VAL A 48 17.12 4.21 9.53
N ALA A 49 18.00 3.85 10.46
CA ALA A 49 18.30 4.69 11.62
C ALA A 49 18.96 6.01 11.19
N PHE A 50 19.97 5.98 10.31
CA PHE A 50 20.61 7.17 9.77
C PHE A 50 19.64 8.04 8.97
N TYR A 51 18.77 7.42 8.18
CA TYR A 51 17.76 8.13 7.41
C TYR A 51 16.77 8.88 8.34
N LYS A 52 16.33 8.22 9.42
CA LYS A 52 15.46 8.85 10.43
C LYS A 52 16.16 10.00 11.16
N ASP A 53 17.43 9.83 11.49
CA ASP A 53 18.24 10.85 12.16
C ASP A 53 18.44 12.09 11.27
N ALA A 54 18.80 11.88 10.00
CA ALA A 54 18.86 12.93 8.98
C ALA A 54 17.49 13.61 8.80
N GLY A 55 16.40 12.84 8.85
CA GLY A 55 15.04 13.37 8.79
C GLY A 55 14.63 14.19 10.01
N GLN A 56 15.13 13.86 11.21
CA GLN A 56 14.82 14.63 12.43
C GLN A 56 15.58 15.96 12.50
N THR A 57 16.82 15.97 12.00
CA THR A 57 17.67 17.17 11.98
C THR A 57 17.37 18.07 10.78
N GLY A 58 16.80 17.50 9.71
CA GLY A 58 16.43 18.21 8.49
C GLY A 58 15.08 18.94 8.52
N GLU A 59 14.77 19.55 7.39
CA GLU A 59 13.51 20.27 7.16
C GLU A 59 12.29 19.34 7.30
N GLN A 60 11.26 19.82 7.98
CA GLN A 60 9.99 19.09 8.13
C GLN A 60 9.00 19.50 7.04
N ALA A 61 8.30 18.52 6.48
CA ALA A 61 7.13 18.75 5.65
C ALA A 61 5.96 19.24 6.52
N HIS A 62 5.32 20.30 6.06
CA HIS A 62 4.12 20.87 6.66
C HIS A 62 2.87 20.39 5.93
N CYS A 63 1.85 19.99 6.69
CA CYS A 63 0.58 19.55 6.13
C CYS A 63 -0.10 20.69 5.36
N ARG A 64 -0.44 20.47 4.08
CA ARG A 64 -1.14 21.48 3.26
C ARG A 64 -2.57 21.79 3.70
N ARG A 65 -3.13 21.01 4.62
CA ARG A 65 -4.47 21.22 5.19
C ARG A 65 -4.47 21.90 6.56
N CYS A 66 -3.66 21.44 7.51
CA CYS A 66 -3.64 21.98 8.87
C CYS A 66 -2.40 22.82 9.22
N GLY A 67 -1.37 22.82 8.36
CA GLY A 67 -0.12 23.57 8.58
C GLY A 67 0.88 22.90 9.51
N ASP A 68 0.49 21.90 10.30
CA ASP A 68 1.37 21.25 11.27
C ASP A 68 2.52 20.48 10.59
N PRO A 69 3.75 20.52 11.14
CA PRO A 69 4.83 19.63 10.73
C PRO A 69 4.47 18.18 11.08
N PHE A 70 4.73 17.23 10.17
CA PHE A 70 4.31 15.83 10.40
C PHE A 70 5.34 14.74 10.03
N ALA A 71 6.29 15.04 9.16
CA ALA A 71 7.37 14.14 8.75
C ALA A 71 8.50 14.96 8.13
N SER A 72 9.70 14.39 7.97
CA SER A 72 10.79 15.05 7.25
C SER A 72 10.41 15.28 5.78
N ARG A 73 10.81 16.43 5.21
CA ARG A 73 10.58 16.75 3.80
C ARG A 73 11.18 15.69 2.87
N MET A 74 12.41 15.26 3.15
CA MET A 74 13.09 14.17 2.43
C MET A 74 12.20 12.93 2.30
N HIS A 75 11.65 12.44 3.42
CA HIS A 75 10.77 11.28 3.42
C HIS A 75 9.50 11.45 2.59
N VAL A 76 8.88 12.63 2.64
CA VAL A 76 7.66 12.88 1.86
C VAL A 76 7.97 12.94 0.37
N GLU A 77 9.07 13.58 -0.02
CA GLU A 77 9.50 13.67 -1.42
C GLU A 77 9.91 12.31 -1.99
N ASP A 78 10.69 11.53 -1.23
CA ASP A 78 11.10 10.18 -1.63
C ASP A 78 9.87 9.28 -1.84
N LEU A 79 8.85 9.39 -0.98
CA LEU A 79 7.59 8.67 -1.13
C LEU A 79 6.87 9.06 -2.42
N ILE A 80 6.77 10.36 -2.73
CA ILE A 80 6.13 10.86 -3.95
C ILE A 80 6.85 10.33 -5.19
N GLU A 81 8.19 10.36 -5.18
CA GLU A 81 9.00 9.87 -6.29
C GLU A 81 8.81 8.36 -6.50
N VAL A 82 8.87 7.56 -5.43
CA VAL A 82 8.65 6.11 -5.52
C VAL A 82 7.23 5.79 -5.98
N GLU A 83 6.22 6.49 -5.48
CA GLU A 83 4.83 6.33 -5.93
C GLU A 83 4.70 6.56 -7.44
N LYS A 84 5.33 7.61 -7.96
CA LYS A 84 5.36 7.90 -9.40
C LYS A 84 6.08 6.81 -10.20
N GLN A 85 7.24 6.34 -9.73
CA GLN A 85 7.99 5.27 -10.39
C GLN A 85 7.22 3.95 -10.44
N LEU A 86 6.40 3.67 -9.42
CA LEU A 86 5.51 2.51 -9.37
C LEU A 86 4.21 2.72 -10.18
N GLY A 87 4.00 3.91 -10.76
CA GLY A 87 2.83 4.25 -11.57
C GLY A 87 1.59 4.63 -10.74
N TYR A 88 1.73 4.90 -9.45
CA TYR A 88 0.66 5.46 -8.63
C TYR A 88 0.52 6.97 -8.92
N ARG A 89 -0.71 7.40 -9.16
CA ARG A 89 -1.06 8.81 -9.38
C ARG A 89 -1.90 9.31 -8.21
N TYR A 90 -1.28 10.09 -7.34
CA TYR A 90 -1.93 10.73 -6.20
C TYR A 90 -1.79 12.26 -6.23
N ASP A 91 -1.48 12.81 -7.40
CA ASP A 91 -1.55 14.24 -7.68
C ASP A 91 -3.01 14.72 -7.51
N ILE A 92 -3.16 15.93 -6.98
CA ILE A 92 -4.46 16.56 -6.78
C ILE A 92 -4.49 17.78 -7.67
N GLU A 93 -5.36 17.75 -8.68
CA GLU A 93 -5.44 18.82 -9.69
C GLU A 93 -5.95 20.14 -9.11
N GLU A 94 -6.84 20.07 -8.12
CA GLU A 94 -7.49 21.24 -7.53
C GLU A 94 -7.26 21.29 -6.02
N GLY A 95 -6.59 22.35 -5.57
CA GLY A 95 -6.44 22.67 -4.15
C GLY A 95 -5.00 22.97 -3.73
N PRO A 96 -4.80 23.34 -2.45
CA PRO A 96 -3.49 23.72 -1.93
C PRO A 96 -2.53 22.54 -1.71
N ALA A 97 -3.06 21.31 -1.74
CA ALA A 97 -2.28 20.11 -1.60
C ALA A 97 -1.98 19.57 -2.98
N GLU A 98 -0.83 19.92 -3.57
CA GLU A 98 -0.43 19.47 -4.92
C GLU A 98 -0.38 17.94 -5.06
N HIS A 99 -0.11 17.23 -3.95
CA HIS A 99 -0.02 15.78 -3.91
C HIS A 99 -0.56 15.23 -2.57
N TYR A 100 -1.19 14.05 -2.58
CA TYR A 100 -1.80 13.43 -1.40
C TYR A 100 -0.82 13.21 -0.24
N GLN A 101 0.45 12.97 -0.55
CA GLN A 101 1.53 12.77 0.43
C GLN A 101 1.87 14.02 1.24
N LEU A 102 1.46 15.21 0.78
CA LEU A 102 1.62 16.48 1.51
C LEU A 102 0.54 16.71 2.57
N ILE A 103 -0.34 15.72 2.80
CA ILE A 103 -1.40 15.79 3.81
C ILE A 103 -1.09 14.82 4.95
N CYS A 104 -1.05 15.32 6.19
CA CYS A 104 -0.68 14.51 7.33
C CYS A 104 -1.69 13.36 7.60
N PRO A 105 -1.26 12.24 8.21
CA PRO A 105 -2.12 11.08 8.47
C PRO A 105 -3.42 11.40 9.25
N LYS A 106 -3.36 12.34 10.19
CA LYS A 106 -4.54 12.79 10.95
C LYS A 106 -5.55 13.47 10.03
N CYS A 107 -5.09 14.38 9.17
CA CYS A 107 -5.94 15.05 8.20
C CYS A 107 -6.53 14.06 7.19
N ARG A 108 -5.74 13.11 6.68
CA ARG A 108 -6.22 12.06 5.76
C ARG A 108 -7.39 11.27 6.33
N ARG A 109 -7.27 10.80 7.59
CA ARG A 109 -8.38 10.10 8.27
C ARG A 109 -9.62 10.99 8.41
N SER A 110 -9.45 12.27 8.76
CA SER A 110 -10.59 13.18 8.89
C SER A 110 -11.27 13.50 7.56
N MET A 111 -10.52 13.58 6.45
CA MET A 111 -11.09 13.85 5.14
C MET A 111 -12.01 12.72 4.68
N LEU A 112 -11.64 11.46 4.94
CA LEU A 112 -12.50 10.31 4.67
C LEU A 112 -13.83 10.43 5.42
N ALA A 113 -13.78 10.72 6.73
CA ALA A 113 -14.98 10.89 7.54
C ALA A 113 -15.86 12.05 7.05
N LEU A 114 -15.25 13.17 6.66
CA LEU A 114 -15.98 14.32 6.09
C LEU A 114 -16.65 13.96 4.76
N ALA A 115 -15.94 13.28 3.86
CA ALA A 115 -16.50 12.83 2.60
C ALA A 115 -17.69 11.88 2.82
N GLN A 116 -17.56 10.92 3.73
CA GLN A 116 -18.66 10.02 4.11
C GLN A 116 -19.85 10.77 4.69
N SER A 117 -19.64 11.71 5.61
CA SER A 117 -20.74 12.50 6.19
C SER A 117 -21.51 13.30 5.14
N LYS A 118 -20.83 13.80 4.10
CA LYS A 118 -21.47 14.53 3.01
C LYS A 118 -22.38 13.62 2.20
N VAL A 119 -21.90 12.43 1.84
CA VAL A 119 -22.69 11.44 1.11
C VAL A 119 -23.93 11.01 1.91
N TYR A 120 -23.79 10.77 3.22
CA TYR A 120 -24.93 10.45 4.06
C TYR A 120 -25.94 11.60 4.13
N GLY A 121 -25.50 12.83 4.35
CA GLY A 121 -26.39 14.00 4.37
C GLY A 121 -27.12 14.22 3.05
N GLU A 122 -26.46 14.02 1.91
CA GLU A 122 -27.10 14.05 0.60
C GLU A 122 -28.15 12.94 0.48
N SER A 123 -27.84 11.71 0.89
CA SER A 123 -28.79 10.59 0.83
C SER A 123 -30.06 10.82 1.65
N GLU A 124 -29.94 11.41 2.85
CA GLU A 124 -31.10 11.78 3.67
C GLU A 124 -31.96 12.83 2.96
N SER A 125 -31.33 13.85 2.39
CA SER A 125 -32.05 14.91 1.65
C SER A 125 -32.82 14.37 0.43
N TRP A 126 -32.24 13.43 -0.31
CA TRP A 126 -32.90 12.75 -1.43
C TRP A 126 -34.09 11.92 -0.94
N SER A 127 -33.94 11.18 0.16
CA SER A 127 -35.02 10.37 0.74
C SER A 127 -36.21 11.22 1.22
N GLU A 128 -35.92 12.39 1.80
CA GLU A 128 -36.90 13.36 2.25
C GLU A 128 -37.70 13.93 1.06
N SER A 129 -37.01 14.23 -0.05
CA SER A 129 -37.64 14.75 -1.27
C SER A 129 -38.58 13.71 -1.91
N LEU A 130 -38.14 12.46 -2.04
CA LEU A 130 -38.97 11.37 -2.57
C LEU A 130 -40.21 11.11 -1.72
N ARG A 131 -40.09 11.21 -0.39
CA ARG A 131 -41.21 11.06 0.54
C ARG A 131 -42.24 12.20 0.40
N LYS A 132 -41.80 13.42 0.10
CA LYS A 132 -42.70 14.56 -0.14
C LYS A 132 -43.42 14.44 -1.48
N GLU A 133 -42.74 13.97 -2.52
CA GLU A 133 -43.35 13.74 -3.83
C GLU A 133 -44.41 12.62 -3.80
N SER A 134 -44.13 11.50 -3.10
CA SER A 134 -45.12 10.43 -2.94
C SER A 134 -46.35 10.87 -2.13
N ALA A 135 -46.15 11.65 -1.07
CA ALA A 135 -47.24 12.21 -0.27
C ALA A 135 -48.09 13.23 -1.06
N HIS A 136 -47.48 13.99 -1.98
CA HIS A 136 -48.22 14.91 -2.84
C HIS A 136 -48.97 14.21 -3.98
N GLY A 137 -48.46 13.09 -4.49
CA GLY A 137 -49.15 12.25 -5.46
C GLY A 137 -50.40 11.59 -4.89
N GLN A 138 -50.34 11.14 -3.62
CA GLN A 138 -51.45 10.45 -2.96
C GLN A 138 -52.61 11.37 -2.51
N ASN A 139 -52.41 12.70 -2.54
CA ASN A 139 -53.42 13.70 -2.18
C ASN A 139 -54.07 14.36 -3.43
N ARG A 140 -53.71 13.92 -4.64
CA ARG A 140 -54.25 14.40 -5.92
C ARG A 140 -55.19 13.40 -6.61
N GLU A 141 -55.46 12.26 -5.98
CA GLU A 141 -56.42 11.24 -6.42
C GLU A 141 -57.71 11.30 -5.59
#